data_AF-A0A1P8M7F7-F1
#
_entry.id   AF-A0A1P8M7F7-F1
#
_cell.length_a   1.000
_cell.length_b   1.000
_cell.length_c   1.000
_cell.angle_alpha   90.00
_cell.angle_beta   90.00
_cell.angle_gamma   90.00
#
_symmetry.space_group_name_H-M   'P 1'
#
loop_
_entity.id
_entity.type
_entity.pdbx_description
1 polymer ?
#
loop_
_entity_poly.entity_id
_entity_poly.type
_entity_poly.pdbx_seq_one_letter_code
_entity_poly.pdbx_strand_id
1 'polypeptide(L)'
;MQGREDAQRGYLDVEALAGELLAPGSVFAFLAKHRGRLFPDSMMEDLFPSRRGRPSVPAPVIGSVLVLQALQGLSDRETAEALT
;
A
#
# COMPACT_ATOMS: atom_id res chain seq x y z
N MET A 1 -1.48 8.10 14.88
CA MET A 1 -0.80 9.00 13.94
C MET A 1 -0.83 8.38 12.55
N GLN A 2 -1.04 9.17 11.49
CA GLN A 2 -1.05 8.68 10.12
C GLN A 2 0.34 8.23 9.67
N GLY A 3 0.44 6.99 9.18
CA GLY A 3 1.62 6.51 8.48
C GLY A 3 1.81 7.20 7.14
N ARG A 4 3.06 7.53 6.81
CA ARG A 4 3.44 8.05 5.50
C ARG A 4 4.46 7.12 4.88
N GLU A 5 4.42 7.02 3.56
CA GLU A 5 5.45 6.32 2.84
C GLU A 5 6.69 7.21 2.76
N ASP A 6 7.82 6.74 3.25
CA ASP A 6 9.05 7.53 3.26
C ASP A 6 9.60 7.67 1.83
N ALA A 7 10.02 8.88 1.44
CA ALA A 7 10.51 9.15 0.08
C ALA A 7 11.85 8.45 -0.21
N GLN A 8 12.57 8.07 0.84
CA GLN A 8 13.65 7.11 0.75
C GLN A 8 13.04 5.73 0.50
N ARG A 9 12.86 5.40 -0.79
CA ARG A 9 12.51 4.07 -1.30
C ARG A 9 13.42 3.03 -0.63
N GLY A 10 12.94 2.44 0.46
CA GLY A 10 13.72 1.51 1.26
C GLY A 10 13.92 0.19 0.51
N TYR A 11 14.69 -0.71 1.10
CA TYR A 11 14.91 -2.09 0.63
C TYR A 11 13.62 -2.92 0.43
N LEU A 12 12.45 -2.40 0.80
CA LEU A 12 11.15 -3.07 0.71
C LEU A 12 10.20 -2.41 -0.31
N ASP A 13 10.63 -1.39 -1.06
CA ASP A 13 9.82 -0.83 -2.14
C ASP A 13 9.89 -1.75 -3.37
N VAL A 14 8.75 -2.36 -3.72
CA VAL A 14 8.63 -3.29 -4.84
C VAL A 14 8.99 -2.62 -6.16
N GLU A 15 8.63 -1.33 -6.35
CA GLU A 15 9.00 -0.62 -7.58
C GLU A 15 10.52 -0.47 -7.68
N ALA A 16 11.17 -0.08 -6.58
CA ALA A 16 12.62 0.13 -6.53
C ALA A 16 13.45 -1.17 -6.61
N LEU A 17 12.94 -2.27 -6.02
CA LEU A 17 13.70 -3.52 -5.89
C LEU A 17 13.40 -4.51 -7.02
N ALA A 18 12.15 -4.59 -7.47
CA ALA A 18 11.67 -5.70 -8.30
C ALA A 18 10.68 -5.25 -9.38
N GLY A 19 10.58 -3.96 -9.69
CA GLY A 19 9.63 -3.43 -10.67
C GLY A 19 9.71 -4.14 -12.04
N GLU A 20 10.93 -4.40 -12.51
CA GLU A 20 11.21 -5.12 -13.76
C GLU A 20 10.87 -6.62 -13.71
N LEU A 21 10.71 -7.20 -12.51
CA LEU A 21 10.30 -8.60 -12.32
C LEU A 21 8.77 -8.75 -12.33
N LEU A 22 8.02 -7.66 -12.22
CA LEU A 22 6.57 -7.70 -12.28
C LEU A 22 6.11 -7.91 -13.72
N ALA A 23 5.15 -8.82 -13.91
CA ALA A 23 4.56 -9.07 -15.21
C ALA A 23 4.00 -7.75 -15.81
N PRO A 24 4.43 -7.32 -17.01
CA PRO A 24 3.93 -6.11 -17.63
C PRO A 24 2.41 -6.15 -17.78
N GLY A 25 1.74 -5.04 -17.44
CA GLY A 25 0.27 -4.94 -17.49
C GLY A 25 -0.46 -5.64 -16.34
N SER A 26 0.24 -6.31 -15.42
CA SER A 26 -0.38 -6.87 -14.21
C SER A 26 -0.85 -5.78 -13.25
N VAL A 27 -1.82 -6.11 -12.40
CA VAL A 27 -2.26 -5.23 -11.31
C VAL A 27 -1.12 -4.89 -10.34
N PHE A 28 -0.19 -5.82 -10.12
CA PHE A 28 0.98 -5.58 -9.28
C PHE A 28 1.89 -4.51 -9.87
N ALA A 29 2.20 -4.60 -11.18
CA ALA A 29 2.99 -3.59 -11.88
C ALA A 29 2.30 -2.22 -11.87
N PHE A 30 0.97 -2.20 -12.05
CA PHE A 30 0.18 -0.98 -12.00
C PHE A 30 0.20 -0.32 -10.62
N LEU A 31 -0.05 -1.09 -9.56
CA LEU A 31 -0.06 -0.58 -8.19
C LEU A 31 1.34 -0.12 -7.74
N ALA A 32 2.39 -0.88 -8.06
CA ALA A 32 3.76 -0.49 -7.74
C ALA A 32 4.10 0.92 -8.27
N LYS A 33 3.68 1.23 -9.50
CA LYS A 33 3.94 2.51 -10.16
C LYS A 33 3.00 3.65 -9.74
N HIS A 34 1.76 3.34 -9.37
CA HIS A 34 0.70 4.36 -9.28
C HIS A 34 0.06 4.53 -7.90
N ARG A 35 0.31 3.64 -6.94
CA ARG A 35 -0.38 3.64 -5.63
C ARG A 35 -0.30 4.97 -4.86
N GLY A 36 0.82 5.69 -4.92
CA GLY A 36 0.96 6.99 -4.27
C GLY A 36 0.02 8.08 -4.83
N ARG A 37 -0.38 7.96 -6.11
CA ARG A 37 -1.37 8.86 -6.73
C ARG A 37 -2.80 8.38 -6.52
N LEU A 38 -3.01 7.06 -6.46
CA LEU A 38 -4.33 6.45 -6.26
C LEU A 38 -4.83 6.62 -4.82
N PHE A 39 -3.93 6.53 -3.86
CA PHE A 39 -4.24 6.61 -2.43
C PHE A 39 -3.35 7.68 -1.76
N PRO A 40 -3.57 8.96 -2.07
CA PRO A 40 -2.82 10.04 -1.46
C PRO A 40 -3.10 10.08 0.05
N ASP A 41 -2.10 10.52 0.84
CA ASP A 41 -2.23 10.65 2.28
C ASP A 41 -3.47 11.47 2.70
N SER A 42 -3.81 12.51 1.93
CA SER A 42 -4.97 13.35 2.18
C SER A 42 -6.30 12.60 2.23
N MET A 43 -6.38 11.40 1.65
CA MET A 43 -7.58 10.55 1.69
C MET A 43 -7.88 10.00 3.09
N MET A 44 -6.88 9.90 3.97
CA MET A 44 -7.04 9.32 5.31
C MET A 44 -6.79 10.33 6.44
N GLU A 45 -6.52 11.59 6.13
CA GLU A 45 -6.13 12.59 7.13
C GLU A 45 -7.18 12.79 8.23
N ASP A 46 -8.47 12.67 7.88
CA ASP A 46 -9.60 12.79 8.79
C ASP A 46 -9.67 11.64 9.83
N LEU A 47 -9.12 10.47 9.50
CA LEU A 47 -9.03 9.32 10.41
C LEU A 47 -7.96 9.50 11.51
N PHE A 48 -7.06 10.47 11.35
CA PHE A 48 -5.92 10.67 12.25
C PHE A 48 -5.90 12.08 12.88
N PRO A 49 -6.86 12.41 13.77
CA PRO A 49 -6.93 13.73 14.41
C PRO A 49 -5.74 14.03 15.34
N SER A 50 -4.99 13.00 15.74
CA SER A 50 -3.81 13.11 16.59
C SER A 50 -2.53 12.75 15.84
N ARG A 51 -1.50 13.59 16.01
CA ARG A 51 -0.12 13.33 15.55
C ARG A 51 0.68 12.43 16.50
N ARG A 52 0.10 11.97 17.62
CA ARG A 52 0.77 11.09 18.58
C ARG A 52 0.43 9.62 18.34
N GLY A 53 1.28 8.74 18.88
CA GLY A 53 1.13 7.28 18.81
C GLY A 53 1.92 6.64 17.67
N ARG A 54 1.83 5.31 17.58
CA ARG A 54 2.45 4.54 16.50
C ARG A 54 1.84 4.95 15.15
N PRO A 55 2.66 5.13 14.09
CA PRO A 55 2.15 5.34 12.73
C PRO A 55 1.28 4.15 12.29
N SER A 56 0.19 4.42 11.57
CA SER A 56 -0.55 3.39 10.83
C SER A 56 0.28 2.83 9.66
N VAL A 57 -0.24 1.80 8.99
CA VAL A 57 0.21 1.48 7.64
C VAL A 57 -0.05 2.70 6.72
N PRO A 58 0.85 3.06 5.80
CA PRO A 58 0.64 4.16 4.86
C PRO A 58 -0.57 3.95 3.94
N ALA A 59 -1.25 5.03 3.57
CA ALA A 59 -2.42 5.00 2.69
C ALA A 59 -2.15 4.28 1.33
N PRO A 60 -1.01 4.52 0.64
CA PRO A 60 -0.67 3.80 -0.58
C PRO A 60 -0.54 2.29 -0.42
N VAL A 61 -0.07 1.83 0.74
CA VAL A 61 0.14 0.40 1.03
C VAL A 61 -1.19 -0.28 1.32
N ILE A 62 -1.96 0.23 2.29
CA ILE A 62 -3.23 -0.40 2.66
C ILE A 62 -4.26 -0.31 1.53
N GLY A 63 -4.27 0.77 0.75
CA GLY A 63 -5.12 0.88 -0.44
C GLY A 63 -4.79 -0.18 -1.49
N SER A 64 -3.51 -0.49 -1.68
CA SER A 64 -3.08 -1.58 -2.57
C SER A 64 -3.53 -2.96 -2.05
N VAL A 65 -3.42 -3.20 -0.74
CA VAL A 65 -3.91 -4.43 -0.11
C VAL A 65 -5.41 -4.62 -0.34
N LEU A 66 -6.21 -3.57 -0.11
CA LEU A 66 -7.67 -3.64 -0.29
C LEU A 66 -8.07 -3.91 -1.74
N VAL A 67 -7.36 -3.32 -2.72
CA VAL A 67 -7.59 -3.61 -4.14
C VAL A 67 -7.27 -5.08 -4.46
N LEU A 68 -6.12 -5.58 -3.99
CA LEU A 68 -5.73 -6.96 -4.23
C LEU A 68 -6.67 -7.95 -3.55
N GLN A 69 -7.07 -7.67 -2.31
CA GLN A 69 -8.09 -8.43 -1.58
C GLN A 69 -9.38 -8.55 -2.40
N ALA A 70 -9.91 -7.42 -2.90
CA ALA A 70 -11.13 -7.41 -3.69
C ALA A 70 -11.00 -8.18 -5.00
N LEU A 71 -9.87 -8.05 -5.70
CA LEU A 71 -9.64 -8.74 -6.97
C LEU A 71 -9.43 -10.24 -6.81
N GLN A 72 -8.87 -10.68 -5.68
CA GLN A 72 -8.64 -12.08 -5.37
C GLN A 72 -9.84 -12.74 -4.67
N GLY A 73 -10.87 -11.95 -4.30
CA GLY A 73 -12.05 -12.47 -3.61
C GLY A 73 -11.77 -12.96 -2.18
N LEU A 74 -10.75 -12.42 -1.53
CA LEU A 74 -10.32 -12.85 -0.19
C LEU A 74 -11.10 -12.14 0.91
N SER A 75 -11.35 -12.86 2.01
CA SER A 75 -11.77 -12.26 3.27
C SER A 75 -10.63 -11.46 3.91
N ASP A 76 -10.96 -10.64 4.91
CA ASP A 76 -9.95 -9.89 5.69
C ASP A 76 -8.93 -10.83 6.34
N ARG A 77 -9.41 -12.00 6.82
CA ARG A 77 -8.55 -13.00 7.45
C ARG A 77 -7.58 -13.62 6.44
N GLU A 78 -8.09 -14.09 5.30
CA GLU A 78 -7.24 -14.69 4.26
C GLU A 78 -6.25 -13.68 3.70
N THR A 79 -6.66 -12.42 3.57
CA THR A 79 -5.77 -11.33 3.16
C THR A 79 -4.65 -11.11 4.17
N ALA A 80 -4.97 -11.11 5.47
CA ALA A 80 -3.95 -10.99 6.51
C ALA A 80 -2.98 -12.18 6.50
N GLU A 81 -3.49 -13.40 6.33
CA GLU A 81 -2.67 -14.62 6.22
C GLU A 81 -1.75 -14.57 4.99
N ALA A 82 -2.20 -13.99 3.86
CA ALA A 82 -1.38 -13.82 2.65
C ALA A 82 -0.27 -12.76 2.77
N LEU A 83 -0.28 -11.92 3.81
CA LEU A 83 0.71 -10.86 4.05
C LEU A 83 1.76 -11.21 5.12
N THR A 84 1.66 -12.40 5.72
CA THR A 84 2.52 -12.86 6.82
C THR A 84 3.60 -13.80 6.32
#